data_AF-A0A2I1H6D2-F1
#
_entry.id   AF-A0A2I1H6D2-F1
#
_cell.length_a   1.000
_cell.length_b   1.000
_cell.length_c   1.000
_cell.angle_alpha   90.00
_cell.angle_beta   90.00
_cell.angle_gamma   90.00
#
_symmetry.space_group_name_H-M   'P 1'
#
loop_
_entity.id
_entity.type
_entity.pdbx_description
1 polymer ?
#
loop_
_entity_poly.entity_id
_entity_poly.type
_entity_poly.pdbx_seq_one_letter_code
_entity_poly.pdbx_strand_id
1 'polypeptide(L)'
;MGYGWIFTSNLTENIKFSGSTKEWPSSSKAELIAILTTLIVCPPNSNISIHTDSASCIATFNMLSSPKLTARRFQKLNNCALWNTVKHIINVLKLNVSLIKVKAHSGHPLNDAADLLAKEGLLSKDFLQINIQHITTQSCHMKFNDSIIVDRNIRKSIKRIINFQYFEQHLSHQNIHLIKTYALENIIDWEFSQLWFKYNPFTAPTSAKYSKHVAPSVFRTRYFALGFHILNFGELDFFLN
;
A
#
# COMPACT_ATOMS: atom_id res chain seq x y z
N MET A 1 -4.25 -7.19 -10.20
CA MET A 1 -4.31 -5.81 -10.71
C MET A 1 -3.76 -5.81 -12.12
N GLY A 2 -4.45 -5.17 -13.05
CA GLY A 2 -3.94 -4.98 -14.40
C GLY A 2 -3.04 -3.74 -14.49
N TYR A 3 -2.16 -3.72 -15.48
CA TYR A 3 -1.30 -2.59 -15.83
C TYR A 3 -1.14 -2.55 -17.35
N GLY A 4 -0.81 -1.38 -17.89
CA GLY A 4 -0.58 -1.23 -19.32
C GLY A 4 0.19 0.03 -19.66
N TRP A 5 0.81 0.05 -20.83
CA TRP A 5 1.54 1.19 -21.36
C TRP A 5 1.54 1.19 -22.89
N ILE A 6 1.80 2.38 -23.46
CA ILE A 6 1.83 2.64 -24.90
C ILE A 6 3.17 3.29 -25.24
N PHE A 7 3.84 2.79 -26.26
CA PHE A 7 5.05 3.40 -26.80
C PHE A 7 4.69 4.45 -27.85
N THR A 8 5.29 5.64 -27.76
CA THR A 8 4.88 6.81 -28.55
C THR A 8 5.97 7.41 -29.42
N SER A 9 7.24 6.95 -29.29
CA SER A 9 8.35 7.50 -30.07
C SER A 9 8.22 7.23 -31.57
N ASN A 10 7.55 6.14 -31.96
CA ASN A 10 7.14 5.89 -33.34
C ASN A 10 5.66 5.48 -33.38
N LEU A 11 4.77 6.45 -33.63
CA LEU A 11 3.31 6.23 -33.69
C LEU A 11 2.88 5.24 -34.79
N THR A 12 3.76 4.96 -35.76
CA THR A 12 3.47 3.98 -36.83
C THR A 12 3.56 2.53 -36.34
N GLU A 13 4.32 2.25 -35.29
CA GLU A 13 4.55 0.89 -34.78
C GLU A 13 3.47 0.43 -33.78
N ASN A 14 2.62 1.35 -33.29
CA ASN A 14 1.47 1.09 -32.38
C ASN A 14 1.77 0.07 -31.27
N ILE A 15 2.96 0.15 -30.67
CA ILE A 15 3.42 -0.81 -29.67
C ILE A 15 2.69 -0.53 -28.36
N LYS A 16 1.92 -1.53 -27.91
CA LYS A 16 1.11 -1.50 -26.69
C LYS A 16 1.37 -2.76 -25.91
N PHE A 17 1.33 -2.65 -24.60
CA PHE A 17 1.45 -3.78 -23.71
C PHE A 17 0.45 -3.68 -22.58
N SER A 18 -0.17 -4.81 -22.24
CA SER A 18 -1.03 -4.96 -21.08
C SER A 18 -0.71 -6.28 -20.38
N GLY A 19 -0.89 -6.31 -19.06
CA GLY A 19 -0.61 -7.49 -18.27
C GLY A 19 -1.25 -7.42 -16.89
N SER A 20 -1.08 -8.50 -16.13
CA SER A 20 -1.63 -8.60 -14.78
C SER A 20 -0.56 -8.93 -13.75
N THR A 21 -0.83 -8.57 -12.50
CA THR A 21 0.06 -8.81 -11.36
C THR A 21 -0.74 -9.35 -10.19
N LYS A 22 -0.12 -10.27 -9.44
CA LYS A 22 -0.67 -10.88 -8.24
C LYS A 22 -0.05 -10.32 -6.98
N GLU A 23 -0.72 -10.62 -5.87
CA GLU A 23 -0.29 -10.34 -4.49
C GLU A 23 -0.27 -8.84 -4.17
N TRP A 24 -0.63 -8.48 -2.93
CA TRP A 24 -0.58 -7.09 -2.43
C TRP A 24 -1.18 -6.05 -3.40
N PRO A 25 -2.45 -6.20 -3.81
CA PRO A 25 -3.06 -5.30 -4.79
C PRO A 25 -3.07 -3.86 -4.28
N SER A 26 -2.57 -2.94 -5.10
CA SER A 26 -2.67 -1.50 -4.91
C SER A 26 -2.50 -0.81 -6.26
N SER A 27 -3.14 0.35 -6.46
CA SER A 27 -2.98 1.15 -7.68
C SER A 27 -1.52 1.51 -7.92
N SER A 28 -0.81 1.99 -6.89
CA SER A 28 0.63 2.30 -6.96
C SER A 28 1.50 1.11 -7.37
N LYS A 29 1.11 -0.14 -7.05
CA LYS A 29 1.85 -1.33 -7.51
C LYS A 29 1.65 -1.56 -9.02
N ALA A 30 0.43 -1.42 -9.52
CA ALA A 30 0.13 -1.58 -10.94
C ALA A 30 0.89 -0.53 -11.77
N GLU A 31 0.85 0.73 -11.35
CA GLU A 31 1.57 1.83 -11.97
C GLU A 31 3.10 1.61 -11.96
N LEU A 32 3.64 1.16 -10.83
CA LEU A 32 5.07 0.83 -10.72
C LEU A 32 5.47 -0.32 -11.65
N ILE A 33 4.61 -1.33 -11.81
CA ILE A 33 4.89 -2.44 -12.72
C ILE A 33 4.77 -2.00 -14.19
N ALA A 34 3.86 -1.08 -14.51
CA ALA A 34 3.84 -0.44 -15.82
C ALA A 34 5.20 0.24 -16.10
N ILE A 35 5.68 1.09 -15.18
CA ILE A 35 6.99 1.75 -15.29
C ILE A 35 8.11 0.71 -15.46
N LEU A 36 8.14 -0.33 -14.62
CA LEU A 36 9.15 -1.37 -14.66
C LEU A 36 9.19 -2.08 -16.02
N THR A 37 8.03 -2.50 -16.53
CA THR A 37 7.96 -3.23 -17.81
C THR A 37 8.28 -2.34 -19.00
N THR A 38 7.93 -1.05 -18.95
CA THR A 38 8.41 -0.06 -19.94
C THR A 38 9.94 -0.03 -19.97
N LEU A 39 10.60 0.05 -18.81
CA LEU A 39 12.07 0.12 -18.73
C LEU A 39 12.76 -1.16 -19.23
N ILE A 40 12.15 -2.34 -19.03
CA ILE A 40 12.70 -3.63 -19.50
C ILE A 40 12.79 -3.68 -21.02
N VAL A 41 11.81 -3.10 -21.72
CA VAL A 41 11.73 -3.13 -23.19
C VAL A 41 12.61 -2.07 -23.84
N CYS A 42 13.07 -1.06 -23.08
CA CYS A 42 13.91 -0.01 -23.62
C CYS A 42 15.35 -0.48 -23.93
N PRO A 43 15.94 0.01 -25.04
CA PRO A 43 17.33 -0.33 -25.36
C PRO A 43 18.32 0.35 -24.40
N PRO A 44 19.52 -0.23 -24.20
CA PRO A 44 20.55 0.36 -23.34
C PRO A 44 20.97 1.77 -23.77
N ASN A 45 21.37 2.61 -22.80
CA ASN A 45 21.82 3.99 -22.97
C ASN A 45 20.77 4.96 -23.55
N SER A 46 19.48 4.64 -23.41
CA SER A 46 18.39 5.46 -23.93
C SER A 46 17.96 6.57 -22.96
N ASN A 47 17.49 7.68 -23.54
CA ASN A 47 16.77 8.72 -22.82
C ASN A 47 15.26 8.42 -22.88
N ILE A 48 14.62 8.28 -21.73
CA ILE A 48 13.23 7.83 -21.61
C ILE A 48 12.42 8.87 -20.83
N SER A 49 11.32 9.32 -21.44
CA SER A 49 10.31 10.16 -20.80
C SER A 49 9.02 9.36 -20.61
N ILE A 50 8.69 9.03 -19.36
CA ILE A 50 7.48 8.28 -19.02
C ILE A 50 6.44 9.26 -18.51
N HIS A 51 5.30 9.33 -19.19
CA HIS A 51 4.16 10.14 -18.80
C HIS A 51 3.22 9.29 -17.94
N THR A 52 2.95 9.72 -16.70
CA THR A 52 2.10 8.98 -15.77
C THR A 52 1.29 9.94 -14.89
N ASP A 53 0.08 9.55 -14.54
CA ASP A 53 -0.76 10.22 -13.56
C ASP A 53 -0.48 9.78 -12.11
N SER A 54 0.46 8.85 -11.89
CA SER A 54 0.83 8.45 -10.53
C SER A 54 1.75 9.46 -9.84
N ALA A 55 1.15 10.38 -9.07
CA ALA A 55 1.94 11.28 -8.22
C ALA A 55 2.77 10.51 -7.19
N SER A 56 2.26 9.37 -6.71
CA SER A 56 2.93 8.53 -5.71
C SER A 56 4.20 7.87 -6.27
N CYS A 57 4.14 7.35 -7.51
CA CYS A 57 5.31 6.79 -8.18
C CYS A 57 6.34 7.87 -8.51
N ILE A 58 5.91 9.04 -9.00
CA ILE A 58 6.81 10.16 -9.30
C ILE A 58 7.55 10.62 -8.05
N ALA A 59 6.84 10.85 -6.94
CA ALA A 59 7.44 11.27 -5.68
C ALA A 59 8.45 10.23 -5.16
N THR A 60 8.11 8.94 -5.23
CA THR A 60 8.99 7.87 -4.78
C THR A 60 10.22 7.75 -5.68
N PHE A 61 10.05 7.81 -7.00
CA PHE A 61 11.13 7.78 -7.98
C PHE A 61 12.13 8.92 -7.77
N ASN A 62 11.65 10.15 -7.62
CA ASN A 62 12.52 11.30 -7.34
C ASN A 62 13.28 11.15 -6.02
N MET A 63 12.65 10.53 -5.01
CA MET A 63 13.31 10.24 -3.74
C MET A 63 14.39 9.15 -3.87
N LEU A 64 14.33 8.26 -4.87
CA LEU A 64 15.31 7.19 -5.07
C LEU A 64 16.75 7.69 -5.27
N SER A 65 16.88 8.86 -5.90
CA SER A 65 18.15 9.55 -6.15
C SER A 65 18.55 10.51 -5.03
N SER A 66 17.69 10.69 -4.02
CA SER A 66 17.96 11.61 -2.92
C SER A 66 19.00 11.03 -1.95
N PRO A 67 20.03 11.81 -1.54
CA PRO A 67 20.98 11.36 -0.52
C PRO A 67 20.32 11.16 0.86
N LYS A 68 19.10 11.69 1.06
CA LYS A 68 18.32 11.53 2.30
C LYS A 68 17.67 10.15 2.44
N LEU A 69 17.71 9.33 1.39
CA LEU A 69 17.10 8.00 1.37
C LEU A 69 18.08 6.96 1.92
N THR A 70 18.05 6.78 3.24
CA THR A 70 18.82 5.72 3.90
C THR A 70 18.22 4.34 3.62
N ALA A 71 19.03 3.28 3.73
CA ALA A 71 18.57 1.89 3.58
C ALA A 71 17.33 1.58 4.46
N ARG A 72 17.33 2.10 5.70
CA ARG A 72 16.20 1.97 6.62
C ARG A 72 14.94 2.68 6.12
N ARG A 73 15.06 3.87 5.52
CA ARG A 73 13.91 4.59 4.94
C ARG A 73 13.40 3.88 3.68
N PHE A 74 14.31 3.34 2.88
CA PHE A 74 13.98 2.58 1.69
C PHE A 74 13.15 1.33 2.02
N GLN A 75 13.54 0.54 3.04
CA GLN A 75 12.77 -0.63 3.50
C GLN A 75 11.38 -0.30 4.08
N LYS A 76 11.08 0.98 4.35
CA LYS A 76 9.75 1.40 4.81
C LYS A 76 8.79 1.67 3.65
N LEU A 77 9.31 1.81 2.43
CA LEU A 77 8.50 2.01 1.24
C LEU A 77 7.70 0.74 0.95
N ASN A 78 6.48 0.93 0.45
CA ASN A 78 5.74 -0.16 -0.14
C ASN A 78 6.40 -0.51 -1.48
N ASN A 79 6.31 -1.78 -1.88
CA ASN A 79 6.91 -2.25 -3.12
C ASN A 79 8.43 -2.03 -3.20
N CYS A 80 9.12 -2.10 -2.06
CA CYS A 80 10.56 -1.82 -1.97
C CYS A 80 11.39 -2.74 -2.86
N ALA A 81 10.97 -3.99 -3.03
CA ALA A 81 11.64 -4.94 -3.91
C ALA A 81 11.48 -4.53 -5.37
N LEU A 82 10.27 -4.15 -5.80
CA LEU A 82 10.03 -3.62 -7.15
C LEU A 82 10.86 -2.37 -7.44
N TRP A 83 10.96 -1.44 -6.48
CA TRP A 83 11.81 -0.25 -6.63
C TRP A 83 13.29 -0.59 -6.73
N ASN A 84 13.76 -1.62 -6.03
CA ASN A 84 15.11 -2.15 -6.19
C ASN A 84 15.31 -2.72 -7.60
N THR A 85 14.32 -3.43 -8.16
CA THR A 85 14.37 -3.92 -9.54
C THR A 85 14.47 -2.77 -10.53
N VAL A 86 13.67 -1.71 -10.35
CA VAL A 86 13.73 -0.50 -11.19
C VAL A 86 15.14 0.10 -11.15
N LYS A 87 15.72 0.29 -9.96
CA LYS A 87 17.10 0.79 -9.80
C LYS A 87 18.11 -0.11 -10.52
N HIS A 88 17.98 -1.42 -10.35
CA HIS A 88 18.88 -2.38 -10.97
C HIS A 88 18.84 -2.28 -12.49
N ILE A 89 17.66 -2.25 -13.09
CA ILE A 89 17.48 -2.16 -14.55
C ILE A 89 18.02 -0.84 -15.09
N ILE A 90 17.70 0.29 -14.45
CA ILE A 90 18.23 1.60 -14.87
C ILE A 90 19.76 1.60 -14.87
N ASN A 91 20.39 1.02 -13.84
CA ASN A 91 21.84 0.96 -13.73
C ASN A 91 22.46 0.02 -14.77
N VAL A 92 21.88 -1.16 -14.98
CA VAL A 92 22.38 -2.18 -15.93
C VAL A 92 22.25 -1.70 -17.37
N LEU A 93 21.09 -1.15 -17.72
CA LEU A 93 20.81 -0.63 -19.06
C LEU A 93 21.33 0.81 -19.25
N LYS A 94 21.90 1.45 -18.22
CA LYS A 94 22.39 2.85 -18.25
C LYS A 94 21.35 3.84 -18.79
N LEU A 95 20.11 3.70 -18.34
CA LEU A 95 18.99 4.50 -18.82
C LEU A 95 18.99 5.87 -18.15
N ASN A 96 18.63 6.90 -18.91
CA ASN A 96 18.33 8.22 -18.37
C ASN A 96 16.81 8.43 -18.38
N VAL A 97 16.18 8.31 -17.19
CA VAL A 97 14.73 8.23 -17.06
C VAL A 97 14.18 9.50 -16.40
N SER A 98 13.15 10.07 -17.01
CA SER A 98 12.36 11.17 -16.47
C SER A 98 10.89 10.77 -16.36
N LEU A 99 10.27 11.03 -15.20
CA LEU A 99 8.83 10.83 -15.02
C LEU A 99 8.11 12.17 -15.08
N ILE A 100 7.11 12.28 -15.96
CA ILE A 100 6.35 13.50 -16.22
C ILE A 100 4.92 13.30 -15.74
N LYS A 101 4.47 14.19 -14.85
CA LYS A 101 3.11 14.14 -14.29
C LYS A 101 2.09 14.51 -15.36
N VAL A 102 1.13 13.62 -15.59
CA VAL A 102 -0.09 13.89 -16.36
C VAL A 102 -1.25 14.12 -15.39
N LYS A 103 -2.18 15.00 -15.75
CA LYS A 103 -3.40 15.23 -14.97
C LYS A 103 -4.33 14.03 -15.16
N ALA A 104 -4.70 13.38 -14.06
CA ALA A 104 -5.69 12.31 -14.10
C ALA A 104 -7.03 12.88 -14.59
N HIS A 105 -7.75 12.10 -15.41
CA HIS A 105 -9.08 12.44 -15.92
C HIS A 105 -9.16 13.78 -16.67
N SER A 106 -8.06 14.22 -17.30
CA SER A 106 -8.07 15.42 -18.14
C SER A 106 -8.46 15.15 -19.60
N GLY A 107 -8.91 13.93 -19.93
CA GLY A 107 -9.23 13.52 -21.30
C GLY A 107 -7.99 13.43 -22.20
N HIS A 108 -6.82 13.06 -21.64
CA HIS A 108 -5.61 12.92 -22.43
C HIS A 108 -5.64 11.57 -23.17
N PRO A 109 -5.76 11.53 -24.52
CA PRO A 109 -6.12 10.31 -25.24
C PRO A 109 -5.18 9.13 -24.98
N LEU A 110 -3.87 9.38 -24.85
CA LEU A 110 -2.89 8.33 -24.59
C LEU A 110 -2.91 7.82 -23.14
N ASN A 111 -3.30 8.67 -22.18
CA ASN A 111 -3.42 8.24 -20.79
C ASN A 111 -4.67 7.38 -20.62
N ASP A 112 -5.79 7.84 -21.18
CA ASP A 112 -7.06 7.10 -21.17
C ASP A 112 -6.92 5.75 -21.89
N ALA A 113 -6.15 5.70 -22.99
CA ALA A 113 -5.81 4.46 -23.67
C ALA A 113 -4.92 3.52 -22.81
N ALA A 114 -3.99 4.06 -22.04
CA ALA A 114 -3.19 3.26 -21.10
C ALA A 114 -4.05 2.72 -19.93
N ASP A 115 -5.02 3.49 -19.45
CA ASP A 115 -5.99 3.05 -18.43
C ASP A 115 -6.89 1.93 -18.97
N LEU A 116 -7.31 2.01 -20.23
CA LEU A 116 -8.01 0.91 -20.91
C LEU A 116 -7.15 -0.34 -20.99
N LEU A 117 -5.88 -0.23 -21.37
CA LEU A 117 -4.94 -1.36 -21.38
C LEU A 117 -4.75 -1.95 -19.98
N ALA A 118 -4.73 -1.13 -18.93
CA ALA A 118 -4.67 -1.62 -17.56
C ALA A 118 -5.94 -2.40 -17.18
N LYS A 119 -7.12 -1.96 -17.61
CA LYS A 119 -8.40 -2.69 -17.42
C LYS A 119 -8.42 -4.01 -18.20
N GLU A 120 -7.93 -4.02 -19.43
CA GLU A 120 -7.76 -5.25 -20.22
C GLU A 120 -6.78 -6.21 -19.53
N GLY A 121 -5.66 -5.67 -19.04
CA GLY A 121 -4.66 -6.41 -18.29
C GLY A 121 -5.24 -7.10 -17.05
N LEU A 122 -6.28 -6.55 -16.41
CA LEU A 122 -6.94 -7.18 -15.27
C LEU A 122 -7.55 -8.56 -15.62
N LEU A 123 -7.98 -8.73 -16.87
CA LEU A 123 -8.60 -9.96 -17.38
C LEU A 123 -7.58 -11.02 -17.81
N SER A 124 -6.29 -10.67 -17.84
CA SER A 124 -5.24 -11.61 -18.23
C SER A 124 -5.13 -12.78 -17.23
N LYS A 125 -4.95 -13.98 -17.78
CA LYS A 125 -4.74 -15.23 -17.01
C LYS A 125 -3.28 -15.42 -16.60
N ASP A 126 -2.37 -14.70 -17.26
CA ASP A 126 -0.93 -14.75 -16.99
C ASP A 126 -0.52 -13.56 -16.15
N PHE A 127 0.29 -13.83 -15.12
CA PHE A 127 0.68 -12.87 -14.12
C PHE A 127 2.19 -12.64 -14.16
N LEU A 128 2.60 -11.38 -14.23
CA LEU A 128 4.01 -11.04 -14.10
C LEU A 128 4.48 -11.34 -12.68
N GLN A 129 5.46 -12.24 -12.58
CA GLN A 129 6.16 -12.55 -11.34
C GLN A 129 7.64 -12.21 -11.50
N ILE A 130 8.11 -11.26 -10.71
CA ILE A 130 9.51 -10.85 -10.73
C ILE A 130 10.28 -11.76 -9.77
N ASN A 131 11.31 -12.42 -10.29
CA ASN A 131 12.20 -13.20 -9.45
C ASN A 131 13.18 -12.29 -8.70
N ILE A 132 12.81 -11.95 -7.46
CA ILE A 132 13.54 -11.02 -6.60
C ILE A 132 14.88 -11.63 -6.11
N GLN A 133 15.04 -12.95 -6.18
CA GLN A 133 16.24 -13.65 -5.68
C GLN A 133 17.53 -13.24 -6.41
N HIS A 134 17.43 -12.71 -7.62
CA HIS A 134 18.57 -12.25 -8.41
C HIS A 134 18.97 -10.78 -8.11
N ILE A 135 18.26 -10.11 -7.20
CA ILE A 135 18.55 -8.72 -6.83
C ILE A 135 19.54 -8.70 -5.68
N THR A 136 20.81 -8.50 -6.00
CA THR A 136 21.93 -8.53 -5.03
C THR A 136 21.88 -7.44 -3.97
N THR A 137 21.07 -6.39 -4.15
CA THR A 137 20.97 -5.26 -3.21
C THR A 137 20.13 -5.56 -1.98
N GLN A 138 19.41 -6.69 -1.93
CA GLN A 138 18.61 -7.09 -0.77
C GLN A 138 18.99 -8.51 -0.32
N SER A 139 19.62 -8.60 0.85
CA SER A 139 20.16 -9.86 1.39
C SER A 139 19.12 -10.82 1.95
N CYS A 140 17.93 -10.32 2.32
CA CYS A 140 16.86 -11.17 2.84
C CYS A 140 15.46 -10.63 2.50
N HIS A 141 14.53 -11.56 2.31
CA HIS A 141 13.11 -11.28 2.12
C HIS A 141 12.30 -12.05 3.16
N MET A 142 11.33 -11.37 3.78
CA MET A 142 10.34 -12.01 4.62
C MET A 142 9.26 -12.63 3.73
N LYS A 143 8.93 -13.90 3.97
CA LYS A 143 7.83 -14.60 3.31
C LYS A 143 6.67 -14.80 4.28
N PHE A 144 5.46 -14.70 3.78
CA PHE A 144 4.24 -15.12 4.43
C PHE A 144 3.86 -16.50 3.90
N ASN A 145 3.63 -17.45 4.81
CA ASN A 145 3.26 -18.83 4.48
C ASN A 145 4.23 -19.49 3.48
N ASP A 146 5.54 -19.26 3.67
CA ASP A 146 6.67 -19.76 2.86
C ASP A 146 6.64 -19.49 1.34
N SER A 147 5.63 -18.76 0.85
CA SER A 147 5.33 -18.60 -0.57
C SER A 147 5.29 -17.12 -1.00
N ILE A 148 4.62 -16.27 -0.23
CA ILE A 148 4.33 -14.88 -0.62
C ILE A 148 5.37 -13.93 -0.03
N ILE A 149 6.11 -13.19 -0.85
CA ILE A 149 7.08 -12.21 -0.36
C ILE A 149 6.34 -10.99 0.20
N VAL A 150 6.67 -10.58 1.42
CA VAL A 150 6.07 -9.40 2.06
C VAL A 150 6.72 -8.12 1.51
N ASP A 151 6.16 -7.58 0.42
CA ASP A 151 6.68 -6.38 -0.24
C ASP A 151 5.97 -5.08 0.20
N ARG A 152 5.96 -4.88 1.52
CA ARG A 152 5.34 -3.74 2.21
C ARG A 152 6.20 -3.39 3.42
N ASN A 153 5.82 -2.34 4.15
CA ASN A 153 6.53 -1.96 5.37
C ASN A 153 6.53 -3.10 6.42
N ILE A 154 7.61 -3.88 6.46
CA ILE A 154 7.76 -5.10 7.26
C ILE A 154 7.48 -4.81 8.75
N ARG A 155 8.02 -3.70 9.28
CA ARG A 155 7.81 -3.32 10.68
C ARG A 155 6.34 -3.09 11.00
N LYS A 156 5.62 -2.36 10.15
CA LYS A 156 4.18 -2.13 10.35
C LYS A 156 3.39 -3.43 10.21
N SER A 157 3.76 -4.30 9.27
CA SER A 157 3.12 -5.60 9.07
C SER A 157 3.29 -6.51 10.29
N ILE A 158 4.52 -6.68 10.78
CA ILE A 158 4.80 -7.49 11.98
C ILE A 158 4.11 -6.89 13.20
N LYS A 159 4.20 -5.57 13.41
CA LYS A 159 3.54 -4.91 14.54
C LYS A 159 2.03 -5.16 14.55
N ARG A 160 1.39 -5.14 13.38
CA ARG A 160 -0.04 -5.44 13.24
C ARG A 160 -0.35 -6.88 13.65
N ILE A 161 0.43 -7.85 13.20
CA ILE A 161 0.26 -9.27 13.58
C ILE A 161 0.42 -9.44 15.10
N ILE A 162 1.48 -8.87 15.68
CA ILE A 162 1.73 -8.92 17.13
C ILE A 162 0.57 -8.28 17.90
N ASN A 163 0.07 -7.14 17.45
CA ASN A 163 -1.06 -6.47 18.08
C ASN A 163 -2.34 -7.34 18.05
N PHE A 164 -2.59 -8.05 16.94
CA PHE A 164 -3.70 -9.01 16.87
C PHE A 164 -3.52 -10.15 17.87
N GLN A 165 -2.32 -10.73 17.99
CA GLN A 165 -2.04 -11.79 18.97
C GLN A 165 -2.27 -11.30 20.41
N TYR A 166 -1.78 -10.11 20.74
CA TYR A 166 -2.04 -9.52 22.06
C TYR A 166 -3.53 -9.26 22.30
N PHE A 167 -4.25 -8.80 21.27
CA PHE A 167 -5.69 -8.60 21.37
C PHE A 167 -6.45 -9.91 21.61
N GLU A 168 -6.11 -10.97 20.88
CA GLU A 168 -6.71 -12.30 21.09
C GLU A 168 -6.41 -12.85 22.48
N GLN A 169 -5.15 -12.78 22.94
CA GLN A 169 -4.78 -13.17 24.30
C GLN A 169 -5.58 -12.37 25.34
N HIS A 170 -5.74 -11.07 25.12
CA HIS A 170 -6.49 -10.21 26.00
C HIS A 170 -8.00 -10.57 26.05
N LEU A 171 -8.62 -10.84 24.90
CA LEU A 171 -10.00 -11.31 24.82
C LEU A 171 -10.21 -12.70 25.44
N SER A 172 -9.17 -13.54 25.45
CA SER A 172 -9.22 -14.87 26.07
C SER A 172 -9.13 -14.85 27.60
N HIS A 173 -8.86 -13.69 28.20
CA HIS A 173 -8.76 -13.56 29.65
C HIS A 173 -10.11 -13.79 30.33
N GLN A 174 -10.12 -14.56 31.44
CA GLN A 174 -11.37 -14.96 32.13
C GLN A 174 -12.25 -13.77 32.53
N ASN A 175 -11.65 -12.65 32.93
CA ASN A 175 -12.42 -11.46 33.33
C ASN A 175 -13.16 -10.76 32.17
N ILE A 176 -12.86 -11.09 30.90
CA ILE A 176 -13.36 -10.40 29.71
C ILE A 176 -14.09 -11.37 28.76
N HIS A 177 -14.14 -12.66 29.09
CA HIS A 177 -14.79 -13.69 28.27
C HIS A 177 -16.23 -13.33 27.89
N LEU A 178 -16.98 -12.70 28.80
CA LEU A 178 -18.35 -12.26 28.56
C LEU A 178 -18.47 -11.25 27.42
N ILE A 179 -17.49 -10.34 27.31
CA ILE A 179 -17.45 -9.35 26.22
C ILE A 179 -17.10 -10.04 24.91
N LYS A 180 -16.26 -11.07 24.93
CA LYS A 180 -15.98 -11.90 23.75
C LYS A 180 -17.24 -12.64 23.27
N THR A 181 -18.01 -13.27 24.17
CA THR A 181 -19.27 -13.93 23.80
C THR A 181 -20.29 -12.94 23.27
N TYR A 182 -20.53 -11.82 23.97
CA TYR A 182 -21.48 -10.81 23.53
C TYR A 182 -21.09 -10.14 22.20
N ALA A 183 -19.79 -10.01 21.93
CA ALA A 183 -19.28 -9.55 20.64
C ALA A 183 -19.60 -10.55 19.52
N LEU A 184 -19.39 -11.85 19.74
CA LEU A 184 -19.63 -12.91 18.75
C LEU A 184 -21.13 -13.14 18.52
N GLU A 185 -21.96 -12.95 19.54
CA GLU A 185 -23.41 -13.04 19.48
C GLU A 185 -24.07 -11.76 18.93
N ASN A 186 -23.28 -10.75 18.53
CA ASN A 186 -23.74 -9.45 18.05
C ASN A 186 -24.69 -8.72 19.03
N ILE A 187 -24.50 -8.93 20.33
CA ILE A 187 -25.27 -8.25 21.39
C ILE A 187 -24.74 -6.82 21.60
N ILE A 188 -23.45 -6.61 21.35
CA ILE A 188 -22.81 -5.29 21.49
C ILE A 188 -22.98 -4.51 20.19
N ASP A 189 -23.70 -3.40 20.28
CA ASP A 189 -23.69 -2.40 19.23
C ASP A 189 -22.40 -1.56 19.32
N TRP A 190 -21.46 -1.85 18.44
CA TRP A 190 -20.15 -1.19 18.43
C TRP A 190 -20.22 0.27 17.99
N GLU A 191 -21.18 0.64 17.15
CA GLU A 191 -21.36 2.00 16.65
C GLU A 191 -21.83 2.91 17.78
N PHE A 192 -22.91 2.53 18.47
CA PHE A 192 -23.39 3.28 19.63
C PHE A 192 -22.41 3.23 20.80
N SER A 193 -21.73 2.11 21.03
CA SER A 193 -20.68 2.03 22.05
C SER A 193 -19.56 3.04 21.77
N GLN A 194 -19.14 3.18 20.52
CA GLN A 194 -18.14 4.16 20.13
C GLN A 194 -18.62 5.60 20.32
N LEU A 195 -19.86 5.91 19.93
CA LEU A 195 -20.45 7.23 20.15
C LEU A 195 -20.51 7.57 21.65
N TRP A 196 -20.88 6.60 22.48
CA TRP A 196 -20.89 6.73 23.93
C TRP A 196 -19.49 7.00 24.51
N PHE A 197 -18.46 6.26 24.08
CA PHE A 197 -17.08 6.48 24.53
C PHE A 197 -16.53 7.86 24.12
N LYS A 198 -17.01 8.42 23.00
CA LYS A 198 -16.61 9.74 22.50
C LYS A 198 -17.49 10.88 23.02
N TYR A 199 -18.57 10.58 23.74
CA TYR A 199 -19.51 11.58 24.23
C TYR A 199 -18.86 12.49 25.29
N ASN A 200 -18.85 13.78 25.00
CA ASN A 200 -18.41 14.81 25.92
C ASN A 200 -19.60 15.69 26.32
N PRO A 201 -20.12 15.57 27.56
CA PRO A 201 -21.22 16.41 28.03
C PRO A 201 -20.79 17.86 28.34
N PHE A 202 -19.50 18.19 28.26
CA PHE A 202 -18.97 19.51 28.55
C PHE A 202 -18.71 20.30 27.27
N THR A 203 -18.89 21.62 27.36
CA THR A 203 -18.71 22.55 26.23
C THR A 203 -17.26 22.67 25.74
N ALA A 204 -16.29 22.39 26.62
CA ALA A 204 -14.88 22.44 26.28
C ALA A 204 -14.36 21.04 25.84
N PRO A 205 -13.59 20.94 24.74
CA PRO A 205 -13.03 19.67 24.26
C PRO A 205 -12.04 19.05 25.26
N THR A 206 -11.42 19.86 26.12
CA THR A 206 -10.56 19.40 27.22
C THR A 206 -10.84 20.23 28.47
N SER A 207 -11.17 19.57 29.59
CA SER A 207 -11.30 20.24 30.89
C SER A 207 -10.97 19.27 32.02
N ALA A 208 -10.58 19.79 33.19
CA ALA A 208 -10.33 18.94 34.37
C ALA A 208 -11.58 18.14 34.79
N LYS A 209 -12.78 18.70 34.55
CA LYS A 209 -14.07 18.03 34.78
C LYS A 209 -14.29 16.89 33.78
N TYR A 210 -14.01 17.13 32.49
CA TYR A 210 -14.07 16.09 31.46
C TYR A 210 -13.05 14.97 31.71
N SER A 211 -11.80 15.29 32.08
CA SER A 211 -10.80 14.29 32.42
C SER A 211 -11.22 13.41 33.60
N LYS A 212 -11.89 13.97 34.61
CA LYS A 212 -12.47 13.19 35.72
C LYS A 212 -13.68 12.35 35.30
N HIS A 213 -14.50 12.84 34.38
CA HIS A 213 -15.64 12.11 33.82
C HIS A 213 -15.20 10.91 32.97
N VAL A 214 -14.15 11.08 32.17
CA VAL A 214 -13.62 10.06 31.26
C VAL A 214 -12.64 9.12 31.97
N ALA A 215 -11.98 9.55 33.05
CA ALA A 215 -10.98 8.74 33.75
C ALA A 215 -11.49 7.35 34.19
N PRO A 216 -12.67 7.18 34.81
CA PRO A 216 -13.21 5.86 35.15
C PRO A 216 -13.50 5.01 33.90
N SER A 217 -14.04 5.66 32.86
CA SER A 217 -14.36 5.10 31.55
C SER A 217 -13.14 4.72 30.74
N VAL A 218 -11.96 5.29 31.04
CA VAL A 218 -10.67 4.98 30.40
C VAL A 218 -9.83 4.08 31.28
N PHE A 219 -9.86 4.17 32.61
CA PHE A 219 -9.13 3.28 33.51
C PHE A 219 -9.67 1.84 33.48
N ARG A 220 -10.99 1.65 33.30
CA ARG A 220 -11.56 0.31 32.99
C ARG A 220 -11.26 -0.16 31.57
N THR A 221 -10.72 0.72 30.71
CA THR A 221 -10.67 0.55 29.25
C THR A 221 -9.26 0.75 28.69
N ARG A 222 -8.22 1.00 29.53
CA ARG A 222 -6.81 1.02 29.10
C ARG A 222 -6.38 -0.34 28.52
N TYR A 223 -7.14 -1.37 28.87
CA TYR A 223 -7.09 -2.73 28.36
C TYR A 223 -7.94 -2.95 27.09
N PHE A 224 -8.95 -2.10 26.83
CA PHE A 224 -9.84 -2.13 25.65
C PHE A 224 -9.39 -1.22 24.50
N ALA A 225 -8.65 -0.15 24.77
CA ALA A 225 -8.26 0.85 23.77
C ALA A 225 -7.30 0.30 22.69
N LEU A 226 -6.54 -0.76 22.99
CA LEU A 226 -5.79 -1.47 21.95
C LEU A 226 -6.71 -2.21 20.96
N GLY A 227 -7.89 -2.65 21.42
CA GLY A 227 -8.91 -3.35 20.62
C GLY A 227 -9.80 -2.43 19.79
N PHE A 228 -10.15 -1.25 20.31
CA PHE A 228 -11.00 -0.29 19.58
C PHE A 228 -10.36 0.24 18.29
N HIS A 229 -9.03 0.32 18.22
CA HIS A 229 -8.31 0.65 16.97
C HIS A 229 -8.19 -0.54 16.02
N ILE A 230 -8.33 -1.77 16.51
CA ILE A 230 -8.27 -3.00 15.71
C ILE A 230 -9.65 -3.30 15.10
N LEU A 231 -10.73 -3.02 15.84
CA LEU A 231 -12.13 -3.18 15.39
C LEU A 231 -12.62 -2.06 14.45
N ASN A 232 -11.95 -0.90 14.44
CA ASN A 232 -12.26 0.23 13.54
C ASN A 232 -11.69 0.12 12.11
N PHE A 233 -11.20 -1.04 11.67
CA PHE A 233 -10.82 -1.24 10.26
C PHE A 233 -12.01 -1.61 9.34
N GLY A 234 -13.23 -1.31 9.76
CA GLY A 234 -14.45 -1.43 8.95
C GLY A 234 -14.63 -0.34 7.89
N GLU A 235 -13.90 0.77 7.95
CA GLU A 235 -13.86 1.75 6.86
C GLU A 235 -12.81 1.34 5.83
N LEU A 236 -13.19 0.41 4.97
CA LEU A 236 -12.60 0.27 3.65
C LEU A 236 -13.18 1.36 2.75
N ASP A 237 -12.69 2.60 2.91
CA ASP A 237 -12.84 3.61 1.87
C ASP A 237 -11.96 3.20 0.68
N PHE A 238 -12.59 2.55 -0.29
CA PHE A 238 -11.99 2.30 -1.59
C PHE A 238 -12.08 3.59 -2.42
N PHE A 239 -10.97 4.31 -2.54
CA PHE A 239 -10.76 5.16 -3.72
C PHE A 239 -10.49 4.23 -4.91
N LEU A 240 -11.51 4.09 -5.75
CA LEU A 240 -11.42 3.46 -7.06
C LEU A 240 -10.76 4.42 -8.05
N ASN A 241 -9.88 3.88 -8.90
CA ASN A 241 -9.77 4.29 -10.30
C ASN A 241 -10.39 3.18 -11.15
#